data_AF-A0A849J602-F1
#
_entry.id   AF-A0A849J602-F1
#
_cell.length_a   1.000
_cell.length_b   1.000
_cell.length_c   1.000
_cell.angle_alpha   90.00
_cell.angle_beta   90.00
_cell.angle_gamma   90.00
#
_symmetry.space_group_name_H-M   'P 1'
#
loop_
_entity.id
_entity.type
_entity.pdbx_description
1 polymer ?
#
loop_
_entity_poly.entity_id
_entity_poly.type
_entity_poly.pdbx_seq_one_letter_code
_entity_poly.pdbx_strand_id
1 'polypeptide(L)'
;MWRKAASDPKSLTGEVKDLVVAYLKQETLGPLKGLGRYLGFGIAGSVLVAVGLLMLMLGILRLLQSETGSTFTGNLSWLPYLITAVVATALLAVTALAIKRQPKKF
;
A
#
# COMPACT_ATOMS: atom_id res chain seq x y z
N MET A 1 6.47 57.75 -27.31
CA MET A 1 7.40 57.06 -26.37
C MET A 1 7.04 55.57 -26.20
N TRP A 2 6.68 54.84 -27.27
CA TRP A 2 6.16 53.46 -27.16
C TRP A 2 7.18 52.36 -27.51
N ARG A 3 8.45 52.72 -27.78
CA ARG A 3 9.48 51.79 -28.23
C ARG A 3 10.39 51.33 -27.08
N LYS A 4 9.78 50.83 -26.00
CA LYS A 4 10.44 50.10 -24.91
C LYS A 4 9.74 48.79 -24.54
N ALA A 5 8.73 48.37 -25.31
CA ALA A 5 8.00 47.13 -25.08
C ALA A 5 8.52 45.93 -25.91
N ALA A 6 9.69 46.06 -26.54
CA ALA A 6 10.43 44.88 -26.98
C ALA A 6 11.25 44.41 -25.77
N SER A 7 10.58 43.69 -24.87
CA SER A 7 11.23 42.94 -23.80
C SER A 7 12.36 42.11 -24.40
N ASP A 8 13.53 42.17 -23.77
CA ASP A 8 14.70 41.40 -24.16
C ASP A 8 14.26 39.93 -24.38
N PRO A 9 14.55 39.29 -25.52
CA PRO A 9 14.09 37.91 -25.80
C PRO A 9 14.45 36.92 -24.69
N LYS A 10 15.50 37.21 -23.91
CA LYS A 10 15.86 36.46 -22.69
C LYS A 10 14.81 36.56 -21.57
N SER A 11 14.16 37.71 -21.40
CA SER A 11 13.12 37.92 -20.38
C SER A 11 11.83 37.16 -20.71
N LEU A 12 11.43 37.13 -21.99
CA LEU A 12 10.28 36.33 -22.46
C LEU A 12 10.50 34.83 -22.25
N THR A 13 11.69 34.31 -22.55
CA THR A 13 11.99 32.89 -22.30
C THR A 13 12.04 32.53 -20.81
N GLY A 14 12.42 33.47 -19.94
CA GLY A 14 12.37 33.28 -18.49
C GLY A 14 10.93 33.23 -17.98
N GLU A 15 10.10 34.16 -18.45
CA GLU A 15 8.70 34.28 -18.05
C GLU A 15 7.86 33.07 -18.48
N VAL A 16 8.07 32.55 -19.70
CA VAL A 16 7.41 31.31 -20.16
C VAL A 16 7.85 30.10 -19.33
N LYS A 17 9.15 30.00 -18.99
CA LYS A 17 9.64 28.92 -18.12
C LYS A 17 8.98 28.99 -16.74
N ASP A 18 8.89 30.17 -16.15
CA ASP A 18 8.30 30.35 -14.83
C ASP A 18 6.81 29.99 -14.83
N LEU A 19 6.07 30.34 -15.88
CA LEU A 19 4.66 29.93 -16.04
C LEU A 19 4.49 28.42 -16.18
N VAL A 20 5.35 27.74 -16.95
CA VAL A 20 5.32 26.27 -17.09
C VAL A 20 5.64 25.59 -15.76
N VAL A 21 6.66 26.07 -15.04
CA VAL A 21 7.03 25.55 -13.71
C VAL A 21 5.92 25.78 -12.69
N ALA A 22 5.29 26.96 -12.71
CA ALA A 22 4.16 27.27 -11.85
C ALA A 22 2.96 26.36 -12.12
N TYR A 23 2.63 26.12 -13.39
CA TYR A 23 1.54 25.24 -13.79
C TYR A 23 1.80 23.79 -13.38
N LEU A 24 3.02 23.28 -13.63
CA LEU A 24 3.40 21.94 -13.17
C LEU A 24 3.30 21.79 -11.66
N LYS A 25 3.70 22.81 -10.89
CA LYS A 25 3.49 22.81 -9.43
C LYS A 25 2.01 22.82 -9.06
N GLN A 26 1.18 23.58 -9.77
CA GLN A 26 -0.24 23.70 -9.46
C GLN A 26 -0.98 22.39 -9.73
N GLU A 27 -0.68 21.75 -10.87
CA GLU A 27 -1.29 20.50 -11.31
C GLU A 27 -0.78 19.28 -10.53
N THR A 28 0.42 19.35 -9.93
CA THR A 28 0.99 18.25 -9.13
C THR A 28 0.75 18.39 -7.63
N LEU A 29 0.81 19.60 -7.07
CA LEU A 29 0.68 19.81 -5.62
C LEU A 29 -0.76 19.61 -5.12
N GLY A 30 -1.76 19.87 -5.95
CA GLY A 30 -3.17 19.54 -5.67
C GLY A 30 -3.37 18.04 -5.39
N PRO A 31 -3.02 17.15 -6.33
CA PRO A 31 -3.14 15.71 -6.13
C PRO A 31 -2.19 15.16 -5.05
N LEU A 32 -0.96 15.69 -4.91
CA LEU A 32 -0.01 15.22 -3.88
C LEU A 32 -0.50 15.44 -2.45
N LYS A 33 -1.14 16.59 -2.16
CA LYS A 33 -1.68 16.87 -0.82
C LYS A 33 -2.77 15.87 -0.42
N GLY A 34 -3.59 15.42 -1.38
CA GLY A 34 -4.58 14.36 -1.15
C GLY A 34 -3.92 12.99 -0.94
N LEU A 35 -2.90 12.68 -1.72
CA LEU A 35 -2.21 11.39 -1.70
C LEU A 35 -1.56 11.09 -0.33
N GLY A 36 -0.96 12.11 0.31
CA GLY A 36 -0.27 11.93 1.59
C GLY A 36 -1.17 11.36 2.69
N ARG A 37 -2.42 11.83 2.78
CA ARG A 37 -3.37 11.33 3.80
C ARG A 37 -3.84 9.91 3.48
N TYR A 38 -4.15 9.61 2.22
CA TYR A 38 -4.52 8.25 1.80
C TYR A 38 -3.38 7.26 2.01
N LEU A 39 -2.15 7.64 1.67
CA LEU A 39 -0.97 6.81 1.90
C LEU A 39 -0.71 6.60 3.39
N GLY A 40 -0.86 7.65 4.21
CA GLY A 40 -0.73 7.54 5.66
C GLY A 40 -1.72 6.55 6.27
N PHE A 41 -3.01 6.65 5.92
CA PHE A 41 -4.01 5.67 6.37
C PHE A 41 -3.78 4.28 5.78
N GLY A 42 -3.30 4.18 4.54
CA GLY A 42 -2.92 2.91 3.91
C GLY A 42 -1.80 2.20 4.66
N ILE A 43 -0.75 2.92 5.04
CA ILE A 43 0.39 2.39 5.81
C ILE A 43 -0.07 1.98 7.20
N ALA A 44 -0.78 2.86 7.92
CA ALA A 44 -1.28 2.55 9.26
C ALA A 44 -2.20 1.31 9.26
N GLY A 45 -3.12 1.24 8.30
CA GLY A 45 -4.02 0.10 8.13
C GLY A 45 -3.28 -1.20 7.79
N SER A 46 -2.28 -1.14 6.91
CA SER A 46 -1.50 -2.32 6.55
C SER A 46 -0.63 -2.84 7.69
N VAL A 47 -0.07 -1.96 8.53
CA VAL A 47 0.61 -2.37 9.77
C VAL A 47 -0.37 -3.07 10.72
N LEU A 48 -1.55 -2.50 10.96
CA LEU A 48 -2.55 -3.09 11.84
C LEU A 48 -3.00 -4.48 11.34
N VAL A 49 -3.24 -4.61 10.04
CA VAL A 49 -3.59 -5.89 9.40
C VAL A 49 -2.45 -6.90 9.52
N ALA A 50 -1.20 -6.48 9.29
CA ALA A 50 -0.04 -7.37 9.42
C ALA A 50 0.08 -7.91 10.84
N VAL A 51 -0.04 -7.05 11.86
CA VAL A 51 -0.03 -7.47 13.27
C VAL A 51 -1.18 -8.43 13.58
N GLY A 52 -2.40 -8.11 13.13
CA GLY A 52 -3.57 -8.97 13.32
C GLY A 52 -3.39 -10.36 12.69
N LEU A 53 -2.85 -10.43 11.47
CA LEU A 53 -2.56 -11.70 10.79
C LEU A 53 -1.49 -12.51 11.51
N LEU A 54 -0.43 -11.88 12.01
CA LEU A 54 0.59 -12.57 12.81
C LEU A 54 -0.02 -13.15 14.09
N MET A 55 -0.81 -12.37 14.83
CA MET A 55 -1.49 -12.86 16.02
C MET A 55 -2.48 -13.98 15.72
N LEU A 56 -3.20 -13.90 14.59
CA LEU A 56 -4.10 -14.96 14.14
C LEU A 56 -3.33 -16.26 13.85
N MET A 57 -2.18 -16.19 13.15
CA MET A 57 -1.36 -17.38 12.86
C MET A 57 -0.82 -18.01 14.14
N LEU A 58 -0.33 -17.19 15.08
CA LEU A 58 0.10 -17.68 16.40
C LEU A 58 -1.06 -18.31 17.17
N GLY A 59 -2.25 -17.72 17.10
CA GLY A 59 -3.46 -18.25 17.71
C GLY A 59 -3.83 -19.63 17.14
N ILE A 60 -3.87 -19.77 15.81
CA ILE A 60 -4.16 -21.04 15.14
C ILE A 60 -3.14 -22.11 15.51
N LEU A 61 -1.85 -21.79 15.42
CA LEU A 61 -0.78 -22.72 15.78
C LEU A 61 -0.91 -23.15 17.24
N ARG A 62 -1.20 -22.21 18.13
CA ARG A 62 -1.40 -22.48 19.55
C ARG A 62 -2.61 -23.39 19.79
N LEU A 63 -3.72 -23.14 19.11
CA LEU A 63 -4.94 -23.97 19.21
C LEU A 63 -4.68 -25.41 18.72
N LEU A 64 -3.94 -25.54 17.61
CA LEU A 64 -3.48 -26.82 17.07
C LEU A 64 -2.39 -27.51 17.90
N GLN A 65 -1.85 -26.87 18.94
CA GLN A 65 -0.88 -27.49 19.84
C GLN A 65 -1.47 -27.71 21.24
N SER A 66 -2.34 -26.82 21.72
CA SER A 66 -2.95 -26.88 23.05
C SER A 66 -4.12 -27.86 23.11
N GLU A 67 -5.05 -27.78 22.15
CA GLU A 67 -6.29 -28.56 22.21
C GLU A 67 -6.12 -29.98 21.70
N THR A 68 -5.13 -30.21 20.84
CA THR A 68 -4.86 -31.54 20.27
C THR A 68 -3.80 -32.33 21.03
N GLY A 69 -3.11 -31.71 22.00
CA GLY A 69 -2.36 -32.35 23.09
C GLY A 69 -1.36 -33.42 22.64
N SER A 70 -1.80 -34.68 22.58
CA SER A 70 -1.00 -35.85 22.18
C SER A 70 -1.12 -36.24 20.70
N THR A 71 -2.13 -35.73 20.00
CA THR A 71 -2.51 -36.13 18.62
C THR A 71 -1.41 -35.82 17.61
N PHE A 72 -0.71 -34.69 17.78
CA PHE A 72 0.39 -34.26 16.92
C PHE A 72 1.76 -34.43 17.57
N THR A 73 1.96 -35.49 18.35
CA THR A 73 3.26 -35.76 18.99
C THR A 73 4.12 -36.73 18.18
N GLY A 74 5.43 -36.77 18.48
CA GLY A 74 6.39 -37.64 17.79
C GLY A 74 6.54 -37.28 16.31
N ASN A 75 6.31 -38.27 15.42
CA ASN A 75 6.49 -38.13 13.98
C ASN A 75 5.46 -37.20 13.30
N LEU A 76 4.42 -36.75 14.02
CA LEU A 76 3.39 -35.83 13.51
C LEU A 76 3.56 -34.38 14.01
N SER A 77 4.63 -34.09 14.75
CA SER A 77 4.91 -32.75 15.30
C SER A 77 5.06 -31.64 14.25
N TRP A 78 5.38 -32.00 13.00
CA TRP A 78 5.48 -31.06 11.89
C TRP A 78 4.10 -30.64 11.31
N LEU A 79 3.05 -31.41 11.58
CA LEU A 79 1.73 -31.23 10.96
C LEU A 79 1.02 -29.93 11.38
N PRO A 80 1.04 -29.49 12.65
CA PRO A 80 0.51 -28.18 13.05
C PRO A 80 1.14 -27.00 12.29
N TYR A 81 2.44 -27.09 12.01
CA TYR A 81 3.16 -26.08 11.25
C TYR A 81 2.77 -26.11 9.76
N LEU A 82 2.61 -27.30 9.17
CA LEU A 82 2.13 -27.42 7.80
C LEU A 82 0.72 -26.83 7.66
N ILE A 83 -0.20 -27.18 8.56
CA ILE A 83 -1.58 -26.65 8.53
C ILE A 83 -1.56 -25.13 8.63
N THR A 84 -0.80 -24.57 9.57
CA THR A 84 -0.67 -23.11 9.72
C THR A 84 -0.08 -22.45 8.46
N ALA A 85 0.90 -23.09 7.81
CA ALA A 85 1.48 -22.60 6.56
C ALA A 85 0.49 -22.65 5.38
N VAL A 86 -0.36 -23.67 5.30
CA VAL A 86 -1.43 -23.76 4.30
C VAL A 86 -2.45 -22.63 4.51
N VAL A 87 -2.85 -22.38 5.76
CA VAL A 87 -3.76 -21.28 6.08
C VAL A 87 -3.15 -19.92 5.70
N ALA A 88 -1.88 -19.69 6.03
CA ALA A 88 -1.18 -18.47 5.63
C ALA A 88 -1.15 -18.30 4.10
N THR A 89 -0.85 -19.38 3.37
CA THR A 89 -0.83 -19.38 1.89
C THR A 89 -2.21 -19.11 1.30
N ALA A 90 -3.27 -19.70 1.87
CA ALA A 90 -4.64 -19.45 1.44
C ALA A 90 -5.04 -17.99 1.66
N LEU A 91 -4.68 -17.39 2.81
CA LEU A 91 -4.92 -15.97 3.07
C LEU A 91 -4.18 -15.07 2.07
N LEU A 92 -2.91 -15.36 1.79
CA LEU A 92 -2.14 -14.63 0.76
C LEU A 92 -2.81 -14.73 -0.61
N ALA A 93 -3.30 -15.92 -1.00
CA ALA A 93 -4.02 -16.10 -2.25
C ALA A 93 -5.31 -15.27 -2.28
N VAL A 94 -6.10 -15.27 -1.20
CA VAL A 94 -7.31 -14.44 -1.08
C VAL A 94 -6.98 -12.95 -1.19
N THR A 95 -5.95 -12.48 -0.50
CA THR A 95 -5.50 -11.08 -0.59
C THR A 95 -5.06 -10.73 -2.01
N ALA A 96 -4.29 -11.59 -2.67
CA ALA A 96 -3.88 -11.38 -4.06
C ALA A 96 -5.07 -11.34 -5.03
N LEU A 97 -6.07 -12.20 -4.81
CA LEU A 97 -7.30 -12.21 -5.60
C LEU A 97 -8.15 -10.95 -5.34
N ALA A 98 -8.21 -10.49 -4.09
CA ALA A 98 -8.94 -9.28 -3.72
C ALA A 98 -8.35 -8.03 -4.41
N ILE A 99 -7.02 -7.93 -4.48
CA ILE A 99 -6.32 -6.84 -5.19
C ILE A 99 -6.65 -6.84 -6.69
N LYS A 100 -6.82 -8.02 -7.30
CA LYS A 100 -7.13 -8.14 -8.73
C LYS A 100 -8.57 -7.77 -9.11
N ARG A 101 -9.49 -7.61 -8.15
CA ARG A 101 -10.88 -7.25 -8.46
C ARG A 101 -10.96 -5.77 -8.86
N GLN A 102 -11.21 -5.50 -10.14
CA GLN A 102 -11.50 -4.13 -10.59
C GLN A 102 -12.92 -3.72 -10.15
N PRO A 103 -13.11 -2.52 -9.59
CA PRO A 103 -14.45 -1.99 -9.32
C PRO A 103 -15.17 -1.76 -10.65
N LYS A 104 -16.43 -2.20 -10.75
CA LYS A 104 -17.28 -1.88 -11.91
C LYS A 104 -17.40 -0.36 -12.01
N LYS A 105 -16.97 0.20 -13.14
CA LYS A 105 -17.23 1.61 -13.46
C LYS A 105 -18.74 1.79 -13.62
N PHE A 106 -19.32 2.69 -12.83
CA PHE A 106 -20.67 3.22 -13.04
C PHE A 106 -20.58 4.47 -13.93
#